data_AF-A0A2Y9TWU8-F1
#
_entry.id   AF-A0A2Y9TWU8-F1
#
_cell.length_a   1.000
_cell.length_b   1.000
_cell.length_c   1.000
_cell.angle_alpha   90.00
_cell.angle_beta   90.00
_cell.angle_gamma   90.00
#
_symmetry.space_group_name_H-M   'P 1'
#
loop_
_entity.id
_entity.type
_entity.pdbx_description
1 polymer ?
#
loop_
_entity_poly.entity_id
_entity_poly.type
_entity_poly.pdbx_seq_one_letter_code
_entity_poly.pdbx_strand_id
1 'polypeptide(L)'
;MANIITCKTVDGKTVQYVDDIIGSGAMKDVYFSPDKSYVVAFYKNPQDAQAVDRIQMITGRFKQSIFEQVGGEYWKDLFCWPTDMIEHNGKLGIVVPTYQNHFFFKYGSKNDDFLAIKGREKEGKWFASANNQNKFLDPRERGNTLNYLKVCILLSRAVRRMHAAGLCHSDLSYKNVLIDPEQGHACVIDIDGLVVPGKYPPDVVGTPDFIAPEVVKTSHLPKEDKNRFLPSILTDRHALSVLIYMYLFYRHPLRGGKIHDIDDELRDESLSMGEKALFIENPTDHSNAVKLNQVKASSLPWADTNKLPYTLMGPYLSVLFEKAFITGLHEPSKRPTADEWEAALVKTVDLIQPCQNLACEQKWYVFSGKTQPSCPYCGTAYKGKLPILNLYSSRKEGSFRPDDHRLMVWTGQSIYQWHVNRLIAPNERTTAEQKKRVGYFQFHNNQWWLVNEGIKALLVLPDKRQIAIGDKLELIDGLQFVLSTEEGGRLVVVQMVDN
;
A
#
# COMPACT_ATOMS: atom_id res chain seq x y z
N MET A 1 38.13 19.96 1.87
CA MET A 1 38.06 18.49 1.95
C MET A 1 37.05 18.16 3.02
N ALA A 2 36.12 17.25 2.75
CA ALA A 2 35.12 16.85 3.74
C ALA A 2 35.83 16.18 4.94
N ASN A 3 35.43 16.52 6.17
CA ASN A 3 35.97 15.88 7.37
C ASN A 3 35.38 14.46 7.48
N ILE A 4 36.19 13.43 7.24
CA ILE A 4 35.74 12.03 7.24
C ILE A 4 36.15 11.38 8.56
N ILE A 5 35.17 10.87 9.30
CA ILE A 5 35.38 10.14 10.55
C ILE A 5 35.33 8.64 10.24
N THR A 6 36.30 7.90 10.75
CA THR A 6 36.37 6.43 10.64
C THR A 6 36.15 5.81 12.01
N CYS A 7 35.23 4.86 12.08
CA CYS A 7 34.79 4.20 13.31
C CYS A 7 34.55 2.71 13.06
N LYS A 8 34.32 1.94 14.14
CA LYS A 8 33.96 0.52 14.07
C LYS A 8 32.55 0.30 14.59
N THR A 9 31.79 -0.56 13.92
CA THR A 9 30.54 -1.08 14.47
C THR A 9 30.81 -1.94 15.69
N VAL A 10 29.77 -2.25 16.46
CA VAL A 10 29.86 -3.15 17.62
C VAL A 10 30.38 -4.53 17.23
N ASP A 11 30.04 -5.00 16.02
CA ASP A 11 30.54 -6.27 15.45
C ASP A 11 31.93 -6.14 14.78
N GLY A 12 32.59 -4.99 14.88
CA GLY A 12 33.96 -4.77 14.43
C GLY A 12 34.14 -4.37 12.95
N LYS A 13 33.06 -4.12 12.20
CA LYS A 13 33.15 -3.65 10.81
C LYS A 13 33.57 -2.19 10.77
N THR A 14 34.44 -1.83 9.83
CA THR A 14 34.83 -0.43 9.61
C THR A 14 33.72 0.33 8.89
N VAL A 15 33.34 1.48 9.43
CA VAL A 15 32.35 2.40 8.89
C VAL A 15 32.93 3.80 8.83
N GLN A 16 32.51 4.59 7.85
CA GLN A 16 32.94 5.97 7.67
C GLN A 16 31.73 6.88 7.46
N TYR A 17 31.82 8.09 7.97
CA TYR A 17 30.82 9.13 7.69
C TYR A 17 31.49 10.50 7.53
N VAL A 18 30.85 11.35 6.75
CA VAL A 18 31.21 12.76 6.62
C VAL A 18 30.63 13.51 7.80
N ASP A 19 31.46 14.26 8.52
CA ASP A 19 31.08 15.08 9.68
C ASP A 19 30.33 16.35 9.24
N ASP A 20 29.20 16.13 8.59
CA ASP A 20 28.24 17.14 8.14
C ASP A 20 26.85 16.56 8.34
N ILE A 21 26.03 17.23 9.15
CA ILE A 21 24.69 16.74 9.51
C ILE A 21 23.75 17.00 8.34
N ILE A 22 23.27 15.92 7.72
CA ILE A 22 22.35 15.99 6.57
C ILE A 22 20.88 16.03 7.00
N GLY A 23 20.60 15.63 8.23
CA GLY A 23 19.29 15.62 8.83
C GLY A 23 19.41 15.52 10.34
N SER A 24 18.69 16.38 11.07
CA SER A 24 18.65 16.38 12.53
C SER A 24 17.19 16.29 12.97
N GLY A 25 16.74 15.07 13.24
CA GLY A 25 15.39 14.81 13.73
C GLY A 25 15.27 15.06 15.24
N ALA A 26 14.11 14.76 15.83
CA ALA A 26 13.95 14.85 17.29
C ALA A 26 14.88 13.88 18.03
N MET A 27 15.12 12.69 17.46
CA MET A 27 15.84 11.61 18.13
C MET A 27 17.30 11.45 17.68
N LYS A 28 17.62 11.74 16.42
CA LYS A 28 18.91 11.38 15.82
C LYS A 28 19.51 12.49 14.97
N ASP A 29 20.83 12.54 14.94
CA ASP A 29 21.63 13.27 13.94
C ASP A 29 22.15 12.28 12.90
N VAL A 30 21.92 12.58 11.63
CA VAL A 30 22.18 11.69 10.49
C VAL A 30 23.33 12.25 9.65
N TYR A 31 24.25 11.37 9.27
CA TYR A 31 25.46 11.68 8.52
C TYR A 31 25.58 10.75 7.32
N PHE A 32 25.95 11.26 6.14
CA PHE A 32 26.20 10.40 4.98
C PHE A 32 27.55 9.68 5.10
N SER A 33 27.59 8.46 4.59
CA SER A 33 28.85 7.82 4.16
C SER A 33 29.54 8.62 3.05
N PRO A 34 30.88 8.52 2.89
CA PRO A 34 31.61 9.22 1.83
C PRO A 34 31.08 8.94 0.41
N ASP A 35 30.59 7.72 0.15
CA ASP A 35 30.02 7.31 -1.14
C ASP A 35 28.49 7.44 -1.22
N LYS A 36 27.84 7.91 -0.14
CA LYS A 36 26.39 8.07 0.01
C LYS A 36 25.59 6.77 -0.09
N SER A 37 26.22 5.59 0.04
CA SER A 37 25.53 4.30 -0.01
C SER A 37 24.72 4.00 1.27
N TYR A 38 25.16 4.53 2.41
CA TYR A 38 24.48 4.45 3.70
C TYR A 38 24.56 5.76 4.49
N VAL A 39 23.79 5.82 5.56
CA VAL A 39 23.85 6.86 6.59
C VAL A 39 24.22 6.26 7.94
N VAL A 40 24.89 7.06 8.77
CA VAL A 40 25.09 6.77 10.19
C VAL A 40 24.20 7.72 10.98
N ALA A 41 23.30 7.19 11.80
CA ALA A 41 22.38 7.97 12.61
C ALA A 41 22.69 7.77 14.10
N PHE A 42 23.17 8.83 14.76
CA PHE A 42 23.48 8.81 16.20
C PHE A 42 22.30 9.33 17.00
N TYR A 43 21.93 8.63 18.07
CA TYR A 43 20.91 9.10 19.01
C TYR A 43 21.42 10.32 19.78
N LYS A 44 20.56 11.33 19.94
CA LYS A 44 20.87 12.55 20.69
C LYS A 44 20.97 12.30 22.19
N ASN A 45 20.13 11.41 22.69
CA ASN A 45 20.04 11.05 24.11
C ASN A 45 20.66 9.66 24.37
N PRO A 46 21.28 9.44 25.54
CA PRO A 46 21.70 8.11 25.97
C PRO A 46 20.54 7.12 25.93
N GLN A 47 20.81 5.91 25.44
CA GLN A 47 19.83 4.83 25.37
C GLN A 47 19.98 3.91 26.59
N ASP A 48 18.86 3.40 27.11
CA ASP A 48 18.89 2.43 28.20
C ASP A 48 19.25 1.01 27.71
N ALA A 49 19.46 0.10 28.65
CA ALA A 49 19.86 -1.28 28.34
C ALA A 49 18.80 -2.02 27.47
N GLN A 50 17.52 -1.69 27.61
CA GLN A 50 16.45 -2.33 26.84
C GLN A 50 16.44 -1.83 25.39
N ALA A 51 16.68 -0.53 25.16
CA ALA A 51 16.83 0.07 23.84
C ALA A 51 18.08 -0.47 23.13
N VAL A 52 19.21 -0.61 23.83
CA VAL A 52 20.43 -1.23 23.26
C VAL A 52 20.18 -2.68 22.84
N ASP A 53 19.58 -3.51 23.71
CA ASP A 53 19.23 -4.91 23.38
C ASP A 53 18.23 -4.99 22.21
N ARG A 54 17.27 -4.06 22.14
CA ARG A 54 16.31 -3.95 21.03
C ARG A 54 17.02 -3.69 19.70
N ILE A 55 17.90 -2.69 19.64
CA ILE A 55 18.64 -2.33 18.43
C ILE A 55 19.56 -3.48 17.99
N GLN A 56 20.21 -4.15 18.94
CA GLN A 56 21.03 -5.33 18.66
C GLN A 56 20.21 -6.47 18.04
N MET A 57 19.00 -6.72 18.55
CA MET A 57 18.09 -7.72 17.98
C MET A 57 17.59 -7.34 16.57
N ILE A 58 17.30 -6.05 16.34
CA ILE A 58 16.83 -5.52 15.05
C ILE A 58 17.92 -5.64 13.98
N THR A 59 19.14 -5.21 14.31
CA THR A 59 20.30 -5.24 13.40
C THR A 59 20.86 -6.66 13.20
N GLY A 60 20.66 -7.56 14.17
CA GLY A 60 21.06 -8.96 14.12
C GLY A 60 19.94 -9.92 13.74
N ARG A 61 19.34 -10.59 14.74
CA ARG A 61 18.44 -11.75 14.55
C ARG A 61 17.25 -11.44 13.63
N PHE A 62 16.58 -10.30 13.81
CA PHE A 62 15.41 -9.97 12.99
C PHE A 62 15.77 -9.71 11.54
N LYS A 63 16.85 -8.94 11.29
CA LYS A 63 17.42 -8.77 9.95
C LYS A 63 17.70 -10.11 9.28
N GLN A 64 18.44 -11.01 9.95
CA GLN A 64 18.74 -12.34 9.41
C GLN A 64 17.46 -13.11 9.06
N SER A 65 16.48 -13.13 9.97
CA SER A 65 15.21 -13.85 9.76
C SER A 65 14.35 -13.30 8.61
N ILE A 66 14.51 -12.02 8.25
CA ILE A 66 13.73 -11.36 7.20
C ILE A 66 14.44 -11.43 5.85
N PHE A 67 15.74 -11.13 5.82
CA PHE A 67 16.49 -10.91 4.57
C PHE A 67 17.35 -12.11 4.13
N GLU A 68 17.73 -13.03 5.03
CA GLU A 68 18.58 -14.18 4.68
C GLU A 68 17.77 -15.44 4.35
N GLN A 69 16.46 -15.29 4.17
CA GLN A 69 15.55 -16.35 3.73
C GLN A 69 15.37 -16.30 2.20
N VAL A 70 14.84 -17.38 1.62
CA VAL A 70 14.44 -17.39 0.19
C VAL A 70 13.42 -16.27 -0.06
N GLY A 71 13.71 -15.41 -1.04
CA GLY A 71 12.91 -14.21 -1.31
C GLY A 71 13.28 -12.99 -0.46
N GLY A 72 14.29 -13.09 0.40
CA GLY A 72 14.77 -12.01 1.28
C GLY A 72 15.15 -10.72 0.56
N GLU A 73 15.74 -10.83 -0.63
CA GLU A 73 16.09 -9.70 -1.49
C GLU A 73 14.90 -8.80 -1.83
N TYR A 74 13.70 -9.37 -1.98
CA TYR A 74 12.47 -8.62 -2.28
C TYR A 74 12.16 -7.57 -1.19
N TRP A 75 12.50 -7.88 0.07
CA TRP A 75 12.19 -7.01 1.19
C TRP A 75 13.13 -5.80 1.29
N LYS A 76 14.31 -5.84 0.65
CA LYS A 76 15.29 -4.73 0.70
C LYS A 76 14.75 -3.45 0.08
N ASP A 77 13.84 -3.57 -0.88
CA ASP A 77 13.18 -2.43 -1.52
C ASP A 77 12.01 -1.89 -0.70
N LEU A 78 11.53 -2.64 0.29
CA LEU A 78 10.34 -2.30 1.08
C LEU A 78 10.66 -1.82 2.50
N PHE A 79 11.89 -1.97 2.95
CA PHE A 79 12.34 -1.57 4.28
C PHE A 79 13.67 -0.84 4.21
N CYS A 80 13.74 0.32 4.87
CA CYS A 80 15.01 0.94 5.18
C CYS A 80 15.54 0.38 6.51
N TRP A 81 16.02 -0.87 6.47
CA TRP A 81 16.32 -1.65 7.67
C TRP A 81 17.71 -1.35 8.24
N PRO A 82 17.86 -1.08 9.56
CA PRO A 82 19.16 -0.88 10.20
C PRO A 82 20.08 -2.10 10.04
N THR A 83 21.27 -1.87 9.48
CA THR A 83 22.21 -2.92 9.12
C THR A 83 23.18 -3.30 10.22
N ASP A 84 23.63 -2.32 11.01
CA ASP A 84 24.67 -2.47 12.03
C ASP A 84 24.46 -1.45 13.16
N MET A 85 24.95 -1.78 14.36
CA MET A 85 24.99 -0.88 15.52
C MET A 85 26.40 -0.29 15.69
N ILE A 86 26.49 0.98 16.09
CA ILE A 86 27.77 1.69 16.26
C ILE A 86 27.80 2.48 17.55
N GLU A 87 28.95 2.53 18.20
CA GLU A 87 29.19 3.43 19.33
C GLU A 87 30.42 4.29 19.04
N HIS A 88 30.28 5.60 19.15
CA HIS A 88 31.37 6.54 18.92
C HIS A 88 31.23 7.76 19.84
N ASN A 89 32.32 8.14 20.52
CA ASN A 89 32.35 9.26 21.48
C ASN A 89 31.22 9.21 22.53
N GLY A 90 30.92 8.01 23.04
CA GLY A 90 29.86 7.79 24.04
C GLY A 90 28.43 7.93 23.50
N LYS A 91 28.25 8.03 22.18
CA LYS A 91 26.94 8.04 21.53
C LYS A 91 26.68 6.71 20.83
N LEU A 92 25.51 6.14 21.09
CA LEU A 92 24.98 5.02 20.32
C LEU A 92 24.44 5.53 18.98
N GLY A 93 24.58 4.72 17.93
CA GLY A 93 24.00 4.96 16.63
C GLY A 93 23.74 3.68 15.86
N ILE A 94 23.15 3.86 14.68
CA ILE A 94 22.82 2.79 13.74
C ILE A 94 23.31 3.14 12.35
N VAL A 95 23.66 2.11 11.58
CA VAL A 95 24.00 2.22 10.15
C VAL A 95 22.79 1.78 9.35
N VAL A 96 22.30 2.64 8.45
CA VAL A 96 21.07 2.40 7.68
C VAL A 96 21.36 2.67 6.20
N PRO A 97 20.83 1.88 5.24
CA PRO A 97 20.97 2.19 3.82
C PRO A 97 20.42 3.58 3.48
N THR A 98 21.01 4.25 2.49
CA THR A 98 20.43 5.50 1.98
C THR A 98 19.12 5.20 1.24
N TYR A 99 18.16 6.12 1.31
CA TYR A 99 16.91 5.99 0.56
C TYR A 99 17.16 5.90 -0.94
N GLN A 100 16.36 5.08 -1.63
CA GLN A 100 16.46 4.94 -3.08
C GLN A 100 16.09 6.25 -3.80
N ASN A 101 16.76 6.54 -4.92
CA ASN A 101 16.62 7.82 -5.64
C ASN A 101 15.18 8.19 -6.03
N HIS A 102 14.30 7.21 -6.24
CA HIS A 102 12.91 7.46 -6.61
C HIS A 102 12.05 8.00 -5.45
N PHE A 103 12.52 7.94 -4.21
CA PHE A 103 11.88 8.57 -3.05
C PHE A 103 12.24 10.04 -2.88
N PHE A 104 12.89 10.67 -3.85
CA PHE A 104 13.17 12.10 -3.84
C PHE A 104 12.38 12.81 -4.95
N PHE A 105 11.86 14.01 -4.67
CA PHE A 105 11.12 14.81 -5.65
C PHE A 105 11.98 15.11 -6.88
N LYS A 106 11.48 14.74 -8.06
CA LYS A 106 12.18 14.95 -9.34
C LYS A 106 11.86 16.31 -9.94
N TYR A 107 10.61 16.74 -9.81
CA TYR A 107 10.06 17.99 -10.32
C TYR A 107 9.74 18.98 -9.19
N GLY A 108 9.33 18.49 -8.00
CA GLY A 108 9.04 19.33 -6.84
C GLY A 108 7.60 19.87 -6.80
N SER A 109 7.41 21.10 -6.32
CA SER A 109 6.11 21.76 -6.33
C SER A 109 5.79 22.40 -7.70
N LYS A 110 4.54 22.83 -7.89
CA LYS A 110 4.10 23.60 -9.06
C LYS A 110 4.88 24.91 -9.24
N ASN A 111 4.58 25.63 -10.32
CA ASN A 111 5.05 27.00 -10.55
C ASN A 111 6.57 27.15 -10.35
N ASP A 112 7.33 26.29 -11.04
CA ASP A 112 8.79 26.23 -10.96
C ASP A 112 9.34 25.92 -9.55
N ASP A 113 8.80 24.87 -8.92
CA ASP A 113 9.19 24.42 -7.58
C ASP A 113 9.18 25.54 -6.51
N PHE A 114 8.09 26.32 -6.43
CA PHE A 114 7.99 27.45 -5.49
C PHE A 114 8.23 27.12 -4.00
N LEU A 115 8.14 25.85 -3.58
CA LEU A 115 8.45 25.40 -2.22
C LEU A 115 9.91 24.94 -2.06
N ALA A 116 10.70 24.91 -3.13
CA ALA A 116 12.08 24.41 -3.16
C ALA A 116 12.20 23.00 -2.55
N ILE A 117 11.29 22.10 -2.94
CA ILE A 117 11.23 20.71 -2.45
C ILE A 117 11.81 19.70 -3.43
N LYS A 118 12.20 20.12 -4.64
CA LYS A 118 12.93 19.26 -5.57
C LYS A 118 14.21 18.73 -4.92
N GLY A 119 14.45 17.42 -5.06
CA GLY A 119 15.56 16.71 -4.43
C GLY A 119 15.35 16.40 -2.94
N ARG A 120 14.25 16.86 -2.32
CA ARG A 120 13.87 16.44 -0.96
C ARG A 120 13.10 15.13 -0.97
N GLU A 121 13.04 14.48 0.17
CA GLU A 121 12.35 13.21 0.38
C GLU A 121 10.83 13.34 0.16
N LYS A 122 10.26 12.34 -0.51
CA LYS A 122 8.83 12.17 -0.75
C LYS A 122 8.15 11.58 0.49
N GLU A 123 8.05 12.38 1.56
CA GLU A 123 7.25 12.03 2.73
C GLU A 123 5.80 11.75 2.31
N GLY A 124 5.22 10.65 2.79
CA GLY A 124 3.87 10.21 2.43
C GLY A 124 2.77 11.25 2.63
N LYS A 125 2.96 12.21 3.56
CA LYS A 125 1.98 13.28 3.87
C LYS A 125 1.64 14.15 2.66
N TRP A 126 2.59 14.37 1.76
CA TRP A 126 2.38 15.15 0.54
C TRP A 126 1.29 14.53 -0.34
N PHE A 127 1.16 13.21 -0.29
CA PHE A 127 0.30 12.42 -1.16
C PHE A 127 -0.95 11.90 -0.46
N ALA A 128 -1.03 11.96 0.87
CA ALA A 128 -2.15 11.43 1.65
C ALA A 128 -3.39 12.36 1.68
N SER A 129 -3.32 13.59 1.13
CA SER A 129 -4.47 14.50 1.09
C SER A 129 -4.61 15.29 -0.22
N ALA A 130 -5.85 15.48 -0.66
CA ALA A 130 -6.15 16.17 -1.90
C ALA A 130 -5.70 17.64 -1.84
N ASN A 131 -5.85 18.27 -0.68
CA ASN A 131 -5.39 19.63 -0.47
C ASN A 131 -3.88 19.77 -0.75
N ASN A 132 -3.05 18.86 -0.23
CA ASN A 132 -1.61 18.95 -0.44
C ASN A 132 -1.24 18.71 -1.90
N GLN A 133 -1.79 17.66 -2.50
CA GLN A 133 -1.53 17.35 -3.91
C GLN A 133 -1.97 18.50 -4.82
N ASN A 134 -3.21 18.98 -4.66
CA ASN A 134 -3.81 19.96 -5.56
C ASN A 134 -3.15 21.34 -5.47
N LYS A 135 -2.84 21.78 -4.25
CA LYS A 135 -2.28 23.11 -3.98
C LYS A 135 -0.79 23.20 -4.28
N PHE A 136 -0.02 22.16 -3.94
CA PHE A 136 1.44 22.26 -3.90
C PHE A 136 2.14 21.43 -4.98
N LEU A 137 1.79 20.15 -5.15
CA LEU A 137 2.60 19.23 -5.96
C LEU A 137 2.45 19.44 -7.46
N ASP A 138 3.59 19.41 -8.18
CA ASP A 138 3.60 19.31 -9.64
C ASP A 138 2.76 18.08 -10.09
N PRO A 139 1.87 18.20 -11.10
CA PRO A 139 1.05 17.10 -11.55
C PRO A 139 1.83 15.82 -11.90
N ARG A 140 3.08 15.94 -12.34
CA ARG A 140 3.94 14.80 -12.69
C ARG A 140 4.39 13.98 -11.47
N GLU A 141 4.32 14.55 -10.27
CA GLU A 141 4.70 13.86 -9.01
C GLU A 141 3.55 13.04 -8.42
N ARG A 142 2.31 13.26 -8.87
CA ARG A 142 1.12 12.79 -8.16
C ARG A 142 0.80 11.32 -8.36
N GLY A 143 1.30 10.71 -9.43
CA GLY A 143 0.91 9.35 -9.82
C GLY A 143 -0.53 9.25 -10.30
N ASN A 144 -1.03 8.02 -10.40
CA ASN A 144 -2.37 7.71 -10.87
C ASN A 144 -2.97 6.51 -10.10
N THR A 145 -4.23 6.16 -10.34
CA THR A 145 -4.94 5.12 -9.55
C THR A 145 -4.22 3.76 -9.56
N LEU A 146 -3.68 3.33 -10.70
CA LEU A 146 -2.93 2.08 -10.81
C LEU A 146 -1.64 2.13 -9.97
N ASN A 147 -0.94 3.26 -9.96
CA ASN A 147 0.25 3.41 -9.14
C ASN A 147 -0.07 3.38 -7.65
N TYR A 148 -1.15 4.02 -7.19
CA TYR A 148 -1.54 3.97 -5.78
C TYR A 148 -1.99 2.59 -5.33
N LEU A 149 -2.67 1.83 -6.19
CA LEU A 149 -2.93 0.40 -5.91
C LEU A 149 -1.63 -0.36 -5.70
N LYS A 150 -0.62 -0.14 -6.55
CA LYS A 150 0.72 -0.74 -6.39
C LYS A 150 1.39 -0.31 -5.08
N VAL A 151 1.37 0.98 -4.73
CA VAL A 151 1.88 1.49 -3.43
C VAL A 151 1.22 0.75 -2.27
N CYS A 152 -0.11 0.66 -2.26
CA CYS A 152 -0.86 -0.02 -1.21
C CYS A 152 -0.52 -1.52 -1.13
N ILE A 153 -0.27 -2.20 -2.26
CA ILE A 153 0.16 -3.61 -2.30
C ILE A 153 1.52 -3.75 -1.61
N LEU A 154 2.48 -2.89 -1.95
CA LEU A 154 3.84 -2.94 -1.39
C LEU A 154 3.84 -2.66 0.12
N LEU A 155 3.06 -1.67 0.57
CA LEU A 155 2.89 -1.40 2.01
C LEU A 155 2.23 -2.57 2.74
N SER A 156 1.18 -3.17 2.17
CA SER A 156 0.52 -4.33 2.77
C SER A 156 1.46 -5.52 2.90
N ARG A 157 2.31 -5.76 1.88
CA ARG A 157 3.35 -6.79 1.91
C ARG A 157 4.40 -6.55 3.00
N ALA A 158 4.89 -5.32 3.11
CA ALA A 158 5.86 -4.95 4.14
C ALA A 158 5.28 -5.19 5.54
N VAL A 159 4.08 -4.65 5.80
CA VAL A 159 3.41 -4.82 7.09
C VAL A 159 3.10 -6.29 7.38
N ARG A 160 2.63 -7.07 6.40
CA ARG A 160 2.44 -8.52 6.54
C ARG A 160 3.73 -9.22 6.95
N ARG A 161 4.86 -8.91 6.30
CA ARG A 161 6.14 -9.55 6.59
C ARG A 161 6.62 -9.25 8.00
N MET A 162 6.50 -7.99 8.41
CA MET A 162 6.85 -7.51 9.75
C MET A 162 5.97 -8.19 10.82
N HIS A 163 4.64 -8.20 10.63
CA HIS A 163 3.71 -8.87 11.55
C HIS A 163 3.97 -10.36 11.66
N ALA A 164 4.29 -11.03 10.53
CA ALA A 164 4.66 -12.45 10.52
C ALA A 164 5.98 -12.75 11.25
N ALA A 165 6.86 -11.75 11.43
CA ALA A 165 8.06 -11.85 12.26
C ALA A 165 7.78 -11.56 13.76
N GLY A 166 6.52 -11.31 14.13
CA GLY A 166 6.13 -10.94 15.49
C GLY A 166 6.45 -9.49 15.85
N LEU A 167 6.67 -8.64 14.84
CA LEU A 167 7.05 -7.24 15.00
C LEU A 167 5.85 -6.32 14.77
N CYS A 168 5.85 -5.19 15.48
CA CYS A 168 4.88 -4.11 15.34
C CYS A 168 5.64 -2.80 15.11
N HIS A 169 5.19 -1.98 14.17
CA HIS A 169 5.82 -0.67 13.94
C HIS A 169 5.51 0.30 15.07
N SER A 170 4.31 0.26 15.63
CA SER A 170 3.78 1.14 16.68
C SER A 170 3.54 2.60 16.29
N ASP A 171 4.14 3.06 15.18
CA ASP A 171 3.96 4.39 14.61
C ASP A 171 3.82 4.33 13.08
N LEU A 172 3.12 3.32 12.56
CA LEU A 172 2.86 3.24 11.12
C LEU A 172 2.01 4.45 10.69
N SER A 173 2.57 5.31 9.84
CA SER A 173 1.91 6.55 9.42
C SER A 173 2.48 7.06 8.09
N TYR A 174 1.89 8.11 7.53
CA TYR A 174 2.43 8.74 6.32
C TYR A 174 3.81 9.38 6.52
N LYS A 175 4.28 9.50 7.78
CA LYS A 175 5.61 10.04 8.12
C LYS A 175 6.68 8.96 8.11
N ASN A 176 6.29 7.73 8.44
CA ASN A 176 7.17 6.57 8.54
C ASN A 176 7.04 5.64 7.32
N VAL A 177 6.55 6.19 6.22
CA VAL A 177 6.61 5.56 4.89
C VAL A 177 7.08 6.58 3.86
N LEU A 178 7.94 6.12 2.96
CA LEU A 178 8.28 6.83 1.73
C LEU A 178 7.48 6.22 0.59
N ILE A 179 6.97 7.06 -0.30
CA ILE A 179 6.26 6.60 -1.50
C ILE A 179 6.74 7.34 -2.74
N ASP A 180 6.69 6.65 -3.87
CA ASP A 180 6.83 7.24 -5.19
C ASP A 180 5.59 6.92 -6.02
N PRO A 181 4.56 7.80 -6.02
CA PRO A 181 3.34 7.55 -6.77
C PRO A 181 3.54 7.54 -8.28
N GLU A 182 4.61 8.13 -8.82
CA GLU A 182 4.88 8.11 -10.28
C GLU A 182 5.14 6.68 -10.76
N GLN A 183 5.97 5.94 -10.02
CA GLN A 183 6.38 4.58 -10.38
C GLN A 183 5.69 3.49 -9.55
N GLY A 184 4.95 3.89 -8.51
CA GLY A 184 4.26 3.01 -7.57
C GLY A 184 5.21 2.25 -6.65
N HIS A 185 6.23 2.91 -6.10
CA HIS A 185 7.13 2.33 -5.09
C HIS A 185 6.73 2.77 -3.68
N ALA A 186 7.06 1.96 -2.68
CA ALA A 186 6.79 2.26 -1.29
C ALA A 186 7.85 1.60 -0.39
N CYS A 187 8.23 2.27 0.69
CA CYS A 187 9.18 1.76 1.68
C CYS A 187 8.73 2.16 3.08
N VAL A 188 8.79 1.22 4.02
CA VAL A 188 8.61 1.49 5.45
C VAL A 188 9.96 1.90 6.04
N ILE A 189 9.97 2.95 6.86
CA ILE A 189 11.19 3.52 7.48
C ILE A 189 11.03 3.55 9.01
N ASP A 190 12.06 4.04 9.73
CA ASP A 190 12.06 4.14 11.21
C ASP A 190 11.84 2.79 11.94
N ILE A 191 12.62 1.79 11.54
CA ILE A 191 12.51 0.37 11.95
C ILE A 191 13.40 0.06 13.17
N ASP A 192 14.07 1.04 13.77
CA ASP A 192 14.88 0.80 14.98
C ASP A 192 14.05 0.85 16.28
N GLY A 193 12.83 1.38 16.23
CA GLY A 193 11.90 1.46 17.35
C GLY A 193 10.87 0.33 17.45
N LEU A 194 11.00 -0.75 16.67
CA LEU A 194 9.95 -1.78 16.56
C LEU A 194 9.59 -2.41 17.91
N VAL A 195 8.28 -2.60 18.10
CA VAL A 195 7.71 -3.27 19.27
C VAL A 195 7.77 -4.79 19.07
N VAL A 196 8.25 -5.47 20.11
CA VAL A 196 8.21 -6.93 20.23
C VAL A 196 7.29 -7.27 21.39
N PRO A 197 6.09 -7.83 21.13
CA PRO A 197 5.13 -8.17 22.18
C PRO A 197 5.78 -8.96 23.33
N GLY A 198 5.60 -8.47 24.56
CA GLY A 198 6.13 -9.08 25.77
C GLY A 198 7.64 -8.88 26.02
N LYS A 199 8.39 -8.25 25.10
CA LYS A 199 9.83 -7.98 25.28
C LYS A 199 10.19 -6.50 25.22
N TYR A 200 9.74 -5.79 24.18
CA TYR A 200 10.04 -4.37 23.98
C TYR A 200 8.74 -3.59 23.80
N PRO A 201 8.35 -2.76 24.80
CA PRO A 201 7.15 -1.95 24.71
C PRO A 201 7.32 -0.78 23.73
N PRO A 202 6.22 -0.16 23.28
CA PRO A 202 6.29 1.05 22.45
C PRO A 202 6.88 2.23 23.22
N ASP A 203 7.67 3.03 22.51
CA ASP A 203 8.26 4.28 23.03
C ASP A 203 7.36 5.49 22.76
N VAL A 204 6.51 5.39 21.73
CA VAL A 204 5.56 6.43 21.30
C VAL A 204 4.13 5.90 21.30
N VAL A 205 3.15 6.80 21.41
CA VAL A 205 1.73 6.46 21.27
C VAL A 205 1.33 6.31 19.80
N GLY A 206 2.07 6.99 18.91
CA GLY A 206 1.86 7.03 17.46
C GLY A 206 1.65 8.45 16.93
N THR A 207 1.63 8.58 15.61
CA THR A 207 1.40 9.83 14.90
C THR A 207 -0.09 10.17 14.90
N PRO A 208 -0.48 11.42 15.23
CA PRO A 208 -1.86 11.87 15.11
C PRO A 208 -2.48 11.51 13.74
N ASP A 209 -3.79 11.27 13.71
CA ASP A 209 -4.56 10.64 12.61
C ASP A 209 -4.44 9.11 12.51
N PHE A 210 -3.33 8.48 12.91
CA PHE A 210 -3.14 7.02 12.76
C PHE A 210 -3.30 6.21 14.05
N ILE A 211 -3.34 6.89 15.19
CA ILE A 211 -3.52 6.25 16.49
C ILE A 211 -4.89 5.57 16.53
N ALA A 212 -4.91 4.29 16.87
CA ALA A 212 -6.14 3.50 16.91
C ALA A 212 -7.10 4.01 18.02
N PRO A 213 -8.43 3.90 17.82
CA PRO A 213 -9.42 4.47 18.74
C PRO A 213 -9.28 4.04 20.21
N GLU A 214 -8.94 2.77 20.45
CA GLU A 214 -8.73 2.21 21.79
C GLU A 214 -7.53 2.83 22.51
N VAL A 215 -6.49 3.22 21.76
CA VAL A 215 -5.30 3.88 22.30
C VAL A 215 -5.59 5.35 22.59
N VAL A 216 -6.30 6.05 21.70
CA VAL A 216 -6.74 7.44 21.94
C VAL A 216 -7.64 7.51 23.17
N LYS A 217 -8.66 6.64 23.25
CA LYS A 217 -9.62 6.59 24.36
C LYS A 217 -8.93 6.47 25.72
N THR A 218 -7.83 5.72 25.81
CA THR A 218 -7.14 5.43 27.07
C THR A 218 -5.85 6.25 27.26
N SER A 219 -5.60 7.21 26.37
CA SER A 219 -4.38 8.04 26.36
C SER A 219 -4.15 8.87 27.63
N HIS A 220 -5.22 9.16 28.38
CA HIS A 220 -5.19 9.89 29.65
C HIS A 220 -4.72 9.02 30.84
N LEU A 221 -4.75 7.69 30.72
CA LEU A 221 -4.32 6.77 31.78
C LEU A 221 -2.79 6.66 31.84
N PRO A 222 -2.17 6.41 33.00
CA PRO A 222 -0.74 6.13 33.08
C PRO A 222 -0.32 4.93 32.21
N LYS A 223 0.94 4.88 31.75
CA LYS A 223 1.47 3.79 30.89
C LYS A 223 1.34 2.40 31.55
N GLU A 224 1.50 2.35 32.87
CA GLU A 224 1.44 1.13 33.68
C GLU A 224 0.01 0.73 34.09
N ASP A 225 -1.00 1.53 33.73
CA ASP A 225 -2.39 1.20 34.01
C ASP A 225 -2.81 -0.05 33.21
N LYS A 226 -3.43 -1.02 33.87
CA LYS A 226 -3.88 -2.26 33.23
C LYS A 226 -4.95 -2.04 32.15
N ASN A 227 -5.65 -0.90 32.20
CA ASN A 227 -6.64 -0.50 31.22
C ASN A 227 -6.06 0.38 30.10
N ARG A 228 -4.77 0.74 30.16
CA ARG A 228 -4.09 1.49 29.10
C ARG A 228 -3.86 0.60 27.89
N PHE A 229 -4.46 0.95 26.75
CA PHE A 229 -4.12 0.31 25.49
C PHE A 229 -2.84 0.92 24.92
N LEU A 230 -1.90 0.05 24.56
CA LEU A 230 -0.63 0.42 23.95
C LEU A 230 -0.58 -0.06 22.50
N PRO A 231 0.24 0.59 21.65
CA PRO A 231 0.47 0.14 20.29
C PRO A 231 0.84 -1.35 20.19
N SER A 232 0.27 -2.01 19.19
CA SER A 232 0.41 -3.45 18.91
C SER A 232 0.16 -3.75 17.44
N ILE A 233 0.33 -5.00 17.02
CA ILE A 233 -0.05 -5.46 15.68
C ILE A 233 -1.51 -5.10 15.33
N LEU A 234 -2.42 -5.09 16.32
CA LEU A 234 -3.82 -4.73 16.08
C LEU A 234 -4.01 -3.23 15.81
N THR A 235 -3.17 -2.37 16.40
CA THR A 235 -3.20 -0.93 16.12
C THR A 235 -2.53 -0.62 14.79
N ASP A 236 -1.45 -1.33 14.42
CA ASP A 236 -0.86 -1.26 13.07
C ASP A 236 -1.88 -1.62 11.98
N ARG A 237 -2.78 -2.59 12.22
CA ARG A 237 -3.86 -2.92 11.26
C ARG A 237 -4.83 -1.76 11.06
N HIS A 238 -5.12 -1.00 12.11
CA HIS A 238 -5.91 0.24 11.98
C HIS A 238 -5.14 1.26 11.13
N ALA A 239 -3.89 1.55 11.50
CA ALA A 239 -3.04 2.51 10.80
C ALA A 239 -2.83 2.16 9.31
N LEU A 240 -2.62 0.89 8.98
CA LEU A 240 -2.53 0.42 7.59
C LEU A 240 -3.83 0.67 6.82
N SER A 241 -4.98 0.41 7.44
CA SER A 241 -6.29 0.66 6.82
C SER A 241 -6.48 2.16 6.55
N VAL A 242 -6.09 3.03 7.50
CA VAL A 242 -6.10 4.49 7.33
C VAL A 242 -5.17 4.92 6.20
N LEU A 243 -3.94 4.40 6.14
CA LEU A 243 -2.98 4.69 5.06
C LEU A 243 -3.54 4.32 3.68
N ILE A 244 -4.04 3.10 3.52
CA ILE A 244 -4.61 2.63 2.25
C ILE A 244 -5.77 3.52 1.82
N TYR A 245 -6.67 3.86 2.75
CA TYR A 245 -7.79 4.74 2.46
C TYR A 245 -7.33 6.15 2.05
N MET A 246 -6.39 6.74 2.79
CA MET A 246 -5.86 8.06 2.46
C MET A 246 -5.12 8.09 1.12
N TYR A 247 -4.41 7.02 0.74
CA TYR A 247 -3.73 6.95 -0.55
C TYR A 247 -4.67 6.67 -1.73
N LEU A 248 -5.83 6.06 -1.51
CA LEU A 248 -6.80 5.81 -2.58
C LEU A 248 -7.84 6.93 -2.71
N PHE A 249 -8.11 7.70 -1.65
CA PHE A 249 -9.18 8.71 -1.62
C PHE A 249 -8.72 10.11 -1.22
N TYR A 250 -7.46 10.29 -0.83
CA TYR A 250 -6.84 11.56 -0.45
C TYR A 250 -7.63 12.35 0.61
N ARG A 251 -8.27 11.62 1.53
CA ARG A 251 -9.02 12.11 2.68
C ARG A 251 -8.93 11.10 3.83
N HIS A 252 -9.13 11.55 5.06
CA HIS A 252 -9.07 10.68 6.23
C HIS A 252 -10.42 9.96 6.47
N PRO A 253 -10.44 8.67 6.84
CA PRO A 253 -11.69 7.91 6.99
C PRO A 253 -12.55 8.32 8.21
N LEU A 254 -11.97 9.02 9.19
CA LEU A 254 -12.68 9.44 10.41
C LEU A 254 -12.88 10.96 10.53
N ARG A 255 -12.27 11.78 9.65
CA ARG A 255 -12.35 13.25 9.73
C ARG A 255 -13.56 13.75 8.95
N GLY A 256 -14.71 13.78 9.62
CA GLY A 256 -15.96 14.27 9.07
C GLY A 256 -16.37 15.62 9.62
N GLY A 257 -17.67 15.91 9.56
CA GLY A 257 -18.25 17.15 10.05
C GLY A 257 -18.90 17.06 11.45
N LYS A 258 -18.77 15.93 12.16
CA LYS A 258 -19.35 15.78 13.50
C LYS A 258 -18.47 16.48 14.52
N ILE A 259 -19.10 17.24 15.41
CA ILE A 259 -18.48 17.87 16.57
C ILE A 259 -19.15 17.26 17.79
N HIS A 260 -18.34 16.71 18.69
CA HIS A 260 -18.72 16.08 19.95
C HIS A 260 -18.59 17.01 21.15
N ASP A 261 -17.68 17.97 21.11
CA ASP A 261 -17.51 19.01 22.11
C ASP A 261 -17.21 20.35 21.42
N ILE A 262 -18.07 21.34 21.59
CA ILE A 262 -17.92 22.65 20.93
C ILE A 262 -17.03 23.59 21.76
N ASP A 263 -16.87 23.30 23.05
CA ASP A 263 -16.19 24.18 24.00
C ASP A 263 -14.73 23.75 24.24
N ASP A 264 -14.38 22.50 23.92
CA ASP A 264 -13.04 21.93 24.10
C ASP A 264 -12.57 21.14 22.86
N GLU A 265 -11.72 21.76 22.05
CA GLU A 265 -11.16 21.17 20.83
C GLU A 265 -10.31 19.91 21.10
N LEU A 266 -9.58 19.85 22.22
CA LEU A 266 -8.74 18.69 22.54
C LEU A 266 -9.59 17.50 22.96
N ARG A 267 -10.68 17.76 23.70
CA ARG A 267 -11.65 16.73 24.05
C ARG A 267 -12.45 16.27 22.83
N ASP A 268 -12.83 17.20 21.95
CA ASP A 268 -13.49 16.88 20.68
C ASP A 268 -12.62 15.95 19.82
N GLU A 269 -11.34 16.28 19.69
CA GLU A 269 -10.34 15.48 18.99
C GLU A 269 -10.24 14.06 19.58
N SER A 270 -10.12 13.97 20.91
CA SER A 270 -10.02 12.70 21.63
C SER A 270 -11.28 11.83 21.46
N LEU A 271 -12.46 12.44 21.46
CA LEU A 271 -13.72 11.74 21.22
C LEU A 271 -13.84 11.29 19.75
N SER A 272 -13.54 12.18 18.80
CA SER A 272 -13.65 11.95 17.36
C SER A 272 -12.69 10.89 16.84
N MET A 273 -11.49 10.80 17.43
CA MET A 273 -10.46 9.83 17.03
C MET A 273 -10.40 8.62 17.98
N GLY A 274 -11.14 8.66 19.09
CA GLY A 274 -11.17 7.64 20.13
C GLY A 274 -12.56 7.04 20.33
N GLU A 275 -13.15 7.28 21.51
CA GLU A 275 -14.37 6.59 21.94
C GLU A 275 -15.57 6.74 21.00
N LYS A 276 -15.71 7.88 20.32
CA LYS A 276 -16.82 8.19 19.42
C LYS A 276 -16.41 8.17 17.94
N ALA A 277 -15.26 7.59 17.62
CA ALA A 277 -14.80 7.46 16.25
C ALA A 277 -15.88 6.84 15.35
N LEU A 278 -16.13 7.49 14.21
CA LEU A 278 -17.18 7.11 13.27
C LEU A 278 -16.69 7.29 11.83
N PHE A 279 -16.87 6.26 10.99
CA PHE A 279 -16.51 6.32 9.59
C PHE A 279 -17.31 7.40 8.83
N ILE A 280 -16.63 8.24 8.05
CA ILE A 280 -17.26 9.35 7.33
C ILE A 280 -18.23 8.92 6.23
N GLU A 281 -18.15 7.65 5.80
CA GLU A 281 -19.03 7.03 4.82
C GLU A 281 -19.79 5.84 5.43
N ASN A 282 -20.05 5.87 6.74
CA ASN A 282 -20.87 4.84 7.38
C ASN A 282 -22.26 4.80 6.71
N PRO A 283 -22.72 3.63 6.22
CA PRO A 283 -23.95 3.50 5.45
C PRO A 283 -25.22 3.66 6.29
N THR A 284 -25.12 3.57 7.62
CA THR A 284 -26.26 3.63 8.56
C THR A 284 -26.23 4.83 9.49
N ASP A 285 -25.06 5.40 9.76
CA ASP A 285 -24.89 6.60 10.60
C ASP A 285 -24.10 7.67 9.86
N HIS A 286 -24.83 8.58 9.21
CA HIS A 286 -24.24 9.69 8.45
C HIS A 286 -23.88 10.92 9.30
N SER A 287 -23.95 10.83 10.64
CA SER A 287 -23.72 11.99 11.50
C SER A 287 -22.29 12.54 11.43
N ASN A 288 -21.32 11.73 11.00
CA ASN A 288 -19.95 12.15 10.69
C ASN A 288 -19.67 12.27 9.18
N ALA A 289 -20.68 12.43 8.33
CA ALA A 289 -20.46 12.72 6.92
C ALA A 289 -19.67 14.04 6.74
N VAL A 290 -18.85 14.10 5.67
CA VAL A 290 -18.11 15.31 5.30
C VAL A 290 -19.09 16.40 4.88
N LYS A 291 -18.94 17.60 5.43
CA LYS A 291 -19.74 18.78 5.09
C LYS A 291 -19.04 19.60 4.00
N LEU A 292 -19.53 19.55 2.76
CA LEU A 292 -18.84 20.16 1.60
C LEU A 292 -18.70 21.69 1.69
N ASN A 293 -19.56 22.37 2.43
CA ASN A 293 -19.42 23.81 2.69
C ASN A 293 -18.30 24.14 3.70
N GLN A 294 -17.71 23.14 4.35
CA GLN A 294 -16.63 23.28 5.34
C GLN A 294 -15.28 22.78 4.82
N VAL A 295 -15.23 22.21 3.61
CA VAL A 295 -13.96 21.74 3.02
C VAL A 295 -13.33 22.82 2.14
N LYS A 296 -12.00 22.79 2.05
CA LYS A 296 -11.24 23.66 1.15
C LYS A 296 -11.55 23.29 -0.30
N ALA A 297 -11.62 24.28 -1.20
CA ALA A 297 -11.82 24.04 -2.63
C ALA A 297 -10.75 23.10 -3.23
N SER A 298 -9.51 23.20 -2.74
CA SER A 298 -8.40 22.31 -3.11
C SER A 298 -8.60 20.85 -2.68
N SER A 299 -9.54 20.54 -1.79
CA SER A 299 -9.88 19.17 -1.41
C SER A 299 -10.92 18.54 -2.35
N LEU A 300 -11.57 19.30 -3.21
CA LEU A 300 -12.55 18.79 -4.17
C LEU A 300 -11.84 18.25 -5.45
N PRO A 301 -12.42 17.24 -6.13
CA PRO A 301 -13.66 16.53 -5.79
C PRO A 301 -13.48 15.44 -4.71
N TRP A 302 -12.26 15.17 -4.25
CA TRP A 302 -11.94 14.05 -3.36
C TRP A 302 -12.65 14.07 -2.02
N ALA A 303 -12.98 15.25 -1.47
CA ALA A 303 -13.76 15.36 -0.25
C ALA A 303 -15.26 15.00 -0.43
N ASP A 304 -15.76 14.95 -1.66
CA ASP A 304 -17.16 14.63 -1.98
C ASP A 304 -17.35 13.11 -2.08
N THR A 305 -17.74 12.50 -0.96
CA THR A 305 -17.95 11.06 -0.84
C THR A 305 -19.14 10.56 -1.66
N ASN A 306 -20.09 11.43 -2.05
CA ASN A 306 -21.18 11.03 -2.95
C ASN A 306 -20.68 10.87 -4.40
N LYS A 307 -19.68 11.66 -4.80
CA LYS A 307 -19.06 11.55 -6.13
C LYS A 307 -17.97 10.47 -6.19
N LEU A 308 -17.13 10.41 -5.17
CA LEU A 308 -16.00 9.49 -5.08
C LEU A 308 -16.10 8.63 -3.82
N PRO A 309 -17.13 7.76 -3.72
CA PRO A 309 -17.34 6.92 -2.54
C PRO A 309 -16.27 5.85 -2.41
N TYR A 310 -16.10 5.30 -1.21
CA TYR A 310 -15.16 4.18 -0.99
C TYR A 310 -15.47 2.96 -1.87
N THR A 311 -16.74 2.78 -2.27
CA THR A 311 -17.22 1.70 -3.14
C THR A 311 -16.67 1.77 -4.56
N LEU A 312 -16.09 2.91 -4.96
CA LEU A 312 -15.41 3.09 -6.24
C LEU A 312 -14.24 2.11 -6.42
N MET A 313 -13.62 1.66 -5.33
CA MET A 313 -12.48 0.72 -5.35
C MET A 313 -12.90 -0.75 -5.54
N GLY A 314 -14.15 -0.99 -5.91
CA GLY A 314 -14.65 -2.32 -6.29
C GLY A 314 -14.97 -3.21 -5.09
N PRO A 315 -15.51 -4.41 -5.35
CA PRO A 315 -16.12 -5.25 -4.33
C PRO A 315 -15.11 -5.75 -3.28
N TYR A 316 -13.86 -5.99 -3.67
CA TYR A 316 -12.87 -6.58 -2.78
C TYR A 316 -12.39 -5.61 -1.71
N LEU A 317 -12.12 -4.35 -2.09
CA LEU A 317 -11.63 -3.34 -1.14
C LEU A 317 -12.76 -2.71 -0.32
N SER A 318 -13.97 -2.58 -0.91
CA SER A 318 -15.13 -2.03 -0.20
C SER A 318 -15.44 -2.81 1.07
N VAL A 319 -15.46 -4.15 0.97
CA VAL A 319 -15.70 -5.05 2.11
C VAL A 319 -14.62 -4.89 3.18
N LEU A 320 -13.36 -4.67 2.80
CA LEU A 320 -12.28 -4.45 3.77
C LEU A 320 -12.36 -3.07 4.44
N PHE A 321 -12.81 -2.03 3.75
CA PHE A 321 -13.07 -0.74 4.37
C PHE A 321 -14.22 -0.81 5.38
N GLU A 322 -15.30 -1.53 5.07
CA GLU A 322 -16.38 -1.80 6.02
C GLU A 322 -15.87 -2.62 7.22
N LYS A 323 -15.08 -3.67 6.97
CA LYS A 323 -14.45 -4.48 8.03
C LYS A 323 -13.54 -3.62 8.92
N ALA A 324 -12.78 -2.68 8.36
CA ALA A 324 -11.85 -1.83 9.10
C ALA A 324 -12.54 -0.72 9.90
N PHE A 325 -13.47 0.00 9.27
CA PHE A 325 -14.00 1.27 9.79
C PHE A 325 -15.44 1.19 10.29
N ILE A 326 -16.11 0.04 10.14
CA ILE A 326 -17.42 -0.21 10.74
C ILE A 326 -17.28 -1.33 11.78
N THR A 327 -17.04 -2.56 11.33
CA THR A 327 -17.01 -3.71 12.24
C THR A 327 -15.81 -3.70 13.17
N GLY A 328 -14.61 -3.43 12.64
CA GLY A 328 -13.34 -3.50 13.36
C GLY A 328 -12.88 -2.17 13.96
N LEU A 329 -13.64 -1.08 13.81
CA LEU A 329 -13.23 0.24 14.29
C LEU A 329 -13.05 0.23 15.80
N HIS A 330 -14.08 -0.24 16.52
CA HIS A 330 -14.12 -0.39 17.97
C HIS A 330 -13.88 -1.84 18.44
N GLU A 331 -13.67 -2.78 17.52
CA GLU A 331 -13.37 -4.19 17.81
C GLU A 331 -12.04 -4.61 17.14
N PRO A 332 -10.88 -4.38 17.78
CA PRO A 332 -9.56 -4.54 17.15
C PRO A 332 -9.29 -5.93 16.55
N SER A 333 -9.83 -7.00 17.14
CA SER A 333 -9.68 -8.38 16.67
C SER A 333 -10.38 -8.66 15.34
N LYS A 334 -11.38 -7.86 14.97
CA LYS A 334 -12.15 -8.00 13.72
C LYS A 334 -11.57 -7.18 12.56
N ARG A 335 -10.51 -6.40 12.78
CA ARG A 335 -9.85 -5.61 11.72
C ARG A 335 -9.25 -6.51 10.63
N PRO A 336 -9.22 -6.05 9.37
CA PRO A 336 -8.51 -6.77 8.32
C PRO A 336 -7.02 -6.92 8.64
N THR A 337 -6.46 -8.07 8.30
CA THR A 337 -5.02 -8.30 8.35
C THR A 337 -4.33 -7.67 7.13
N ALA A 338 -3.02 -7.47 7.20
CA ALA A 338 -2.24 -7.00 6.05
C ALA A 338 -2.24 -8.00 4.88
N ASP A 339 -2.41 -9.30 5.15
CA ASP A 339 -2.57 -10.34 4.12
C ASP A 339 -3.91 -10.22 3.38
N GLU A 340 -5.00 -9.97 4.11
CA GLU A 340 -6.31 -9.70 3.50
C GLU A 340 -6.26 -8.46 2.60
N TRP A 341 -5.59 -7.39 3.04
CA TRP A 341 -5.36 -6.20 2.23
C TRP A 341 -4.57 -6.51 0.96
N GLU A 342 -3.43 -7.21 1.07
CA GLU A 342 -2.64 -7.60 -0.10
C GLU A 342 -3.48 -8.41 -1.10
N ALA A 343 -4.19 -9.43 -0.64
CA ALA A 343 -4.99 -10.29 -1.50
C ALA A 343 -6.10 -9.51 -2.23
N ALA A 344 -6.82 -8.63 -1.53
CA ALA A 344 -7.87 -7.81 -2.11
C ALA A 344 -7.30 -6.77 -3.09
N LEU A 345 -6.18 -6.11 -2.75
CA LEU A 345 -5.55 -5.12 -3.63
C LEU A 345 -5.04 -5.77 -4.93
N VAL A 346 -4.40 -6.94 -4.85
CA VAL A 346 -3.97 -7.71 -6.02
C VAL A 346 -5.17 -8.07 -6.91
N LYS A 347 -6.27 -8.56 -6.32
CA LYS A 347 -7.49 -8.84 -7.10
C LYS A 347 -8.10 -7.58 -7.71
N THR A 348 -8.06 -6.45 -7.02
CA THR A 348 -8.59 -5.18 -7.55
C THR A 348 -7.76 -4.65 -8.71
N VAL A 349 -6.45 -4.92 -8.78
CA VAL A 349 -5.64 -4.59 -9.96
C VAL A 349 -6.17 -5.27 -11.22
N ASP A 350 -6.72 -6.49 -11.11
CA ASP A 350 -7.34 -7.18 -12.25
C ASP A 350 -8.68 -6.56 -12.67
N LEU A 351 -9.26 -5.67 -11.85
CA LEU A 351 -10.48 -4.92 -12.18
C LEU A 351 -10.20 -3.55 -12.83
N ILE A 352 -8.94 -3.15 -13.03
CA ILE A 352 -8.64 -1.84 -13.58
C ILE A 352 -8.94 -1.77 -15.08
N GLN A 353 -9.38 -0.60 -15.52
CA GLN A 353 -9.58 -0.25 -16.91
C GLN A 353 -8.89 1.08 -17.22
N PRO A 354 -8.14 1.20 -18.34
CA PRO A 354 -7.61 2.48 -18.76
C PRO A 354 -8.76 3.40 -19.19
N CYS A 355 -8.67 4.67 -18.78
CA CYS A 355 -9.60 5.69 -19.21
C CYS A 355 -9.34 6.05 -20.69
N GLN A 356 -10.37 6.03 -21.52
CA GLN A 356 -10.27 6.43 -22.94
C GLN A 356 -10.01 7.94 -23.11
N ASN A 357 -10.23 8.74 -22.05
CA ASN A 357 -9.81 10.14 -22.03
C ASN A 357 -8.35 10.26 -21.58
N LEU A 358 -7.46 10.53 -22.54
CA LEU A 358 -6.03 10.71 -22.29
C LEU A 358 -5.72 11.89 -21.35
N ALA A 359 -6.62 12.88 -21.24
CA ALA A 359 -6.47 14.01 -20.32
C ALA A 359 -6.92 13.68 -18.87
N CYS A 360 -7.52 12.51 -18.62
CA CYS A 360 -7.87 12.09 -17.27
C CYS A 360 -6.60 11.99 -16.40
N GLU A 361 -6.54 12.74 -15.29
CA GLU A 361 -5.38 12.72 -14.39
C GLU A 361 -5.16 11.34 -13.77
N GLN A 362 -6.24 10.63 -13.45
CA GLN A 362 -6.19 9.31 -12.81
C GLN A 362 -5.83 8.17 -13.75
N LYS A 363 -5.89 8.37 -15.08
CA LYS A 363 -5.53 7.44 -16.18
C LYS A 363 -6.22 6.07 -16.21
N TRP A 364 -6.58 5.52 -15.07
CA TRP A 364 -7.12 4.20 -14.82
C TRP A 364 -8.27 4.34 -13.82
N TYR A 365 -9.19 3.39 -13.83
CA TYR A 365 -10.24 3.29 -12.83
C TYR A 365 -10.61 1.83 -12.59
N VAL A 366 -11.12 1.53 -11.40
CA VAL A 366 -11.67 0.21 -11.09
C VAL A 366 -13.05 0.09 -11.72
N PHE A 367 -13.28 -0.99 -12.47
CA PHE A 367 -14.56 -1.23 -13.12
C PHE A 367 -15.69 -1.45 -12.10
N SER A 368 -16.77 -0.68 -12.23
CA SER A 368 -17.87 -0.63 -11.26
C SER A 368 -18.92 -1.74 -11.43
N GLY A 369 -18.78 -2.63 -12.41
CA GLY A 369 -19.77 -3.69 -12.69
C GLY A 369 -21.00 -3.24 -13.48
N LYS A 370 -21.05 -1.97 -13.92
CA LYS A 370 -22.20 -1.41 -14.66
C LYS A 370 -22.15 -1.80 -16.14
N THR A 371 -23.33 -1.95 -16.76
CA THR A 371 -23.50 -2.24 -18.19
C THR A 371 -23.17 -1.06 -19.09
N GLN A 372 -23.22 0.17 -18.57
CA GLN A 372 -22.75 1.38 -19.25
C GLN A 372 -21.62 2.02 -18.43
N PRO A 373 -20.40 1.48 -18.53
CA PRO A 373 -19.30 1.95 -17.71
C PRO A 373 -18.82 3.34 -18.13
N SER A 374 -18.58 4.19 -17.14
CA SER A 374 -17.91 5.47 -17.29
C SER A 374 -16.79 5.60 -16.27
N CYS A 375 -15.75 6.35 -16.64
CA CYS A 375 -14.68 6.69 -15.72
C CYS A 375 -15.28 7.55 -14.58
N PRO A 376 -15.17 7.13 -13.31
CA PRO A 376 -15.79 7.84 -12.21
C PRO A 376 -15.09 9.17 -11.88
N TYR A 377 -13.86 9.36 -12.36
CA TYR A 377 -13.08 10.57 -12.08
C TYR A 377 -13.37 11.70 -13.06
N CYS A 378 -13.52 11.41 -14.36
CA CYS A 378 -13.73 12.43 -15.40
C CYS A 378 -15.06 12.29 -16.16
N GLY A 379 -15.89 11.30 -15.83
CA GLY A 379 -17.20 11.08 -16.43
C GLY A 379 -17.19 10.53 -17.86
N THR A 380 -16.02 10.28 -18.44
CA THR A 380 -15.91 9.76 -19.81
C THR A 380 -16.54 8.36 -19.89
N ALA A 381 -17.60 8.22 -20.69
CA ALA A 381 -18.19 6.93 -21.02
C ALA A 381 -17.21 6.08 -21.83
N TYR A 382 -17.12 4.79 -21.49
CA TYR A 382 -16.40 3.83 -22.31
C TYR A 382 -17.18 3.57 -23.60
N LYS A 383 -16.46 3.50 -24.73
CA LYS A 383 -17.03 3.21 -26.04
C LYS A 383 -16.43 1.92 -26.62
N GLY A 384 -17.29 1.10 -27.22
CA GLY A 384 -16.91 -0.15 -27.87
C GLY A 384 -17.08 -1.38 -26.98
N LYS A 385 -16.46 -2.48 -27.38
CA LYS A 385 -16.58 -3.78 -26.72
C LYS A 385 -15.63 -3.89 -25.53
N LEU A 386 -16.13 -4.29 -24.36
CA LEU A 386 -15.36 -4.48 -23.14
C LEU A 386 -15.48 -5.92 -22.65
N PRO A 387 -14.46 -6.77 -22.86
CA PRO A 387 -14.47 -8.13 -22.35
C PRO A 387 -14.14 -8.15 -20.85
N ILE A 388 -14.86 -9.01 -20.15
CA ILE A 388 -14.70 -9.31 -18.74
C ILE A 388 -14.52 -10.82 -18.63
N LEU A 389 -13.42 -11.26 -18.04
CA LEU A 389 -13.14 -12.67 -17.85
C LEU A 389 -13.56 -13.07 -16.43
N ASN A 390 -14.61 -13.87 -16.32
CA ASN A 390 -15.04 -14.44 -15.05
C ASN A 390 -14.25 -15.72 -14.80
N LEU A 391 -13.50 -15.78 -13.70
CA LEU A 391 -12.62 -16.90 -13.38
C LEU A 391 -13.33 -17.92 -12.48
N TYR A 392 -13.18 -19.18 -12.86
CA TYR A 392 -13.67 -20.33 -12.13
C TYR A 392 -12.51 -21.30 -11.95
N SER A 393 -12.46 -22.01 -10.83
CA SER A 393 -11.43 -23.02 -10.62
C SER A 393 -12.02 -24.37 -10.28
N SER A 394 -11.27 -25.40 -10.62
CA SER A 394 -11.60 -26.77 -10.25
C SER A 394 -10.85 -27.18 -8.98
N ARG A 395 -11.57 -27.81 -8.04
CA ARG A 395 -10.97 -28.55 -6.90
C ARG A 395 -10.99 -30.06 -7.11
N LYS A 396 -11.75 -30.53 -8.10
CA LYS A 396 -11.90 -31.93 -8.54
C LYS A 396 -12.27 -31.90 -10.02
N GLU A 397 -11.57 -32.69 -10.83
CA GLU A 397 -11.73 -32.75 -12.29
C GLU A 397 -13.23 -32.74 -12.69
N GLY A 398 -13.61 -31.82 -13.58
CA GLY A 398 -14.98 -31.67 -14.07
C GLY A 398 -15.94 -30.81 -13.22
N SER A 399 -15.58 -30.39 -12.00
CA SER A 399 -16.38 -29.46 -11.19
C SER A 399 -15.68 -28.11 -11.01
N PHE A 400 -16.26 -27.06 -11.59
CA PHE A 400 -15.77 -25.68 -11.48
C PHE A 400 -16.63 -24.86 -10.52
N ARG A 401 -16.00 -24.03 -9.70
CA ARG A 401 -16.67 -23.07 -8.82
C ARG A 401 -16.18 -21.65 -9.11
N PRO A 402 -17.02 -20.62 -8.96
CA PRO A 402 -16.59 -19.24 -9.11
C PRO A 402 -15.45 -18.92 -8.13
N ASP A 403 -14.40 -18.25 -8.62
CA ASP A 403 -13.29 -17.77 -7.77
C ASP A 403 -13.62 -16.44 -7.08
N ASP A 404 -14.77 -15.85 -7.39
CA ASP A 404 -15.08 -14.44 -7.11
C ASP A 404 -13.89 -13.55 -7.52
N HIS A 405 -13.43 -13.75 -8.76
CA HIS A 405 -12.28 -13.08 -9.35
C HIS A 405 -12.61 -12.82 -10.81
N ARG A 406 -12.56 -11.55 -11.20
CA ARG A 406 -12.75 -11.10 -12.58
C ARG A 406 -11.50 -10.40 -13.07
N LEU A 407 -11.23 -10.51 -14.37
CA LEU A 407 -10.16 -9.80 -15.07
C LEU A 407 -10.78 -8.94 -16.17
N MET A 408 -10.63 -7.63 -16.05
CA MET A 408 -11.03 -6.66 -17.07
C MET A 408 -10.00 -6.65 -18.18
N VAL A 409 -10.45 -6.72 -19.43
CA VAL A 409 -9.57 -6.81 -20.60
C VAL A 409 -9.33 -5.45 -21.23
N TRP A 410 -8.05 -5.13 -21.46
CA TRP A 410 -7.63 -3.96 -22.23
C TRP A 410 -6.40 -4.26 -23.11
N THR A 411 -6.15 -3.41 -24.11
CA THR A 411 -5.13 -3.64 -25.14
C THR A 411 -3.72 -3.59 -24.57
N GLY A 412 -2.95 -4.67 -24.73
CA GLY A 412 -1.58 -4.80 -24.21
C GLY A 412 -1.52 -5.40 -22.80
N GLN A 413 -2.66 -5.70 -22.17
CA GLN A 413 -2.69 -6.39 -20.90
C GLN A 413 -2.15 -7.81 -21.04
N SER A 414 -1.24 -8.18 -20.15
CA SER A 414 -0.66 -9.53 -20.11
C SER A 414 -1.42 -10.43 -19.15
N ILE A 415 -1.51 -11.71 -19.50
CA ILE A 415 -1.91 -12.78 -18.58
C ILE A 415 -0.66 -13.54 -18.12
N TYR A 416 -0.71 -14.07 -16.91
CA TYR A 416 0.44 -14.66 -16.19
C TYR A 416 0.02 -15.97 -15.52
N GLN A 417 0.97 -16.72 -14.97
CA GLN A 417 0.68 -18.03 -14.36
C GLN A 417 -0.33 -17.95 -13.19
N TRP A 418 -0.33 -16.88 -12.40
CA TRP A 418 -1.31 -16.66 -11.33
C TRP A 418 -2.73 -16.36 -11.84
N HIS A 419 -2.89 -16.01 -13.12
CA HIS A 419 -4.20 -15.94 -13.75
C HIS A 419 -4.65 -17.30 -14.27
N VAL A 420 -3.71 -18.17 -14.66
CA VAL A 420 -3.95 -19.53 -15.18
C VAL A 420 -4.30 -20.52 -14.07
N ASN A 421 -3.63 -20.43 -12.93
CA ASN A 421 -3.81 -21.36 -11.81
C ASN A 421 -3.94 -20.59 -10.49
N ARG A 422 -5.02 -20.84 -9.75
CA ARG A 422 -5.32 -20.14 -8.47
C ARG A 422 -4.37 -20.49 -7.33
N LEU A 423 -3.60 -21.57 -7.44
CA LEU A 423 -2.59 -21.96 -6.45
C LEU A 423 -1.31 -21.13 -6.58
N ILE A 424 -1.18 -20.34 -7.64
CA ILE A 424 -0.09 -19.41 -7.86
C ILE A 424 -0.59 -18.01 -7.52
N ALA A 425 0.06 -17.34 -6.56
CA ALA A 425 -0.24 -15.97 -6.18
C ALA A 425 0.94 -15.05 -6.58
N PRO A 426 0.68 -13.84 -7.11
CA PRO A 426 1.74 -12.89 -7.40
C PRO A 426 2.17 -12.21 -6.10
N ASN A 427 3.22 -12.72 -5.46
CA ASN A 427 3.80 -12.19 -4.22
C ASN A 427 5.34 -12.25 -4.23
N GLU A 428 5.98 -12.04 -3.07
CA GLU A 428 7.44 -12.06 -2.92
C GLU A 428 8.10 -13.39 -3.34
N ARG A 429 7.35 -14.49 -3.35
CA ARG A 429 7.82 -15.85 -3.68
C ARG A 429 7.69 -16.17 -5.16
N THR A 430 7.13 -15.25 -5.95
CA THR A 430 6.96 -15.44 -7.39
C THR A 430 8.31 -15.63 -8.07
N THR A 431 8.49 -16.77 -8.73
CA THR A 431 9.73 -17.12 -9.44
C THR A 431 9.93 -16.25 -10.68
N ALA A 432 11.16 -16.19 -11.20
CA ALA A 432 11.45 -15.49 -12.46
C ALA A 432 10.63 -16.03 -13.65
N GLU A 433 10.33 -17.34 -13.65
CA GLU A 433 9.50 -17.96 -14.68
C GLU A 433 8.03 -17.57 -14.56
N GLN A 434 7.47 -17.54 -13.34
CA GLN A 434 6.09 -17.11 -13.10
C GLN A 434 5.86 -15.62 -13.44
N LYS A 435 6.92 -14.79 -13.38
CA LYS A 435 6.88 -13.37 -13.79
C LYS A 435 6.86 -13.18 -15.31
N LYS A 436 7.09 -14.22 -16.11
CA LYS A 436 6.96 -14.13 -17.57
C LYS A 436 5.48 -14.17 -17.95
N ARG A 437 5.10 -13.32 -18.90
CA ARG A 437 3.75 -13.38 -19.50
C ARG A 437 3.57 -14.72 -20.21
N VAL A 438 2.35 -15.25 -20.14
CA VAL A 438 1.93 -16.48 -20.83
C VAL A 438 0.92 -16.19 -21.95
N GLY A 439 0.55 -14.93 -22.11
CA GLY A 439 -0.27 -14.43 -23.20
C GLY A 439 -0.57 -12.96 -23.01
N TYR A 440 -1.26 -12.36 -23.97
CA TYR A 440 -1.70 -10.97 -23.87
C TYR A 440 -2.98 -10.74 -24.68
N PHE A 441 -3.66 -9.64 -24.36
CA PHE A 441 -4.88 -9.22 -25.03
C PHE A 441 -4.62 -8.10 -26.04
N GLN A 442 -5.23 -8.19 -27.21
CA GLN A 442 -5.13 -7.17 -28.26
C GLN A 442 -6.49 -6.95 -28.90
N PHE A 443 -6.90 -5.68 -28.99
CA PHE A 443 -8.01 -5.29 -29.85
C PHE A 443 -7.50 -5.00 -31.27
N HIS A 444 -8.01 -5.72 -32.27
CA HIS A 444 -7.63 -5.55 -33.68
C HIS A 444 -8.81 -5.94 -34.58
N ASN A 445 -9.09 -5.14 -35.62
CA ASN A 445 -10.17 -5.39 -36.59
C ASN A 445 -11.54 -5.55 -35.92
N ASN A 446 -11.82 -4.71 -34.92
CA ASN A 446 -13.07 -4.71 -34.16
C ASN A 446 -13.34 -6.02 -33.38
N GLN A 447 -12.29 -6.79 -33.12
CA GLN A 447 -12.32 -8.06 -32.38
C GLN A 447 -11.27 -8.05 -31.27
N TRP A 448 -11.61 -8.72 -30.16
CA TRP A 448 -10.69 -8.94 -29.07
C TRP A 448 -10.00 -10.28 -29.24
N TRP A 449 -8.68 -10.31 -29.06
CA TRP A 449 -7.86 -11.50 -29.19
C TRP A 449 -7.09 -11.75 -27.90
N LEU A 450 -7.13 -12.99 -27.41
CA LEU A 450 -6.12 -13.53 -26.51
C LEU A 450 -5.05 -14.22 -27.35
N VAL A 451 -3.84 -13.69 -27.36
CA VAL A 451 -2.67 -14.32 -28.00
C VAL A 451 -1.99 -15.23 -27.00
N ASN A 452 -1.80 -16.51 -27.36
CA ASN A 452 -1.21 -17.50 -26.49
C ASN A 452 0.32 -17.51 -26.65
N GLU A 453 1.06 -17.11 -25.62
CA GLU A 453 2.54 -17.12 -25.62
C GLU A 453 3.13 -18.24 -24.76
N GLY A 454 2.33 -18.88 -23.90
CA GLY A 454 2.86 -19.84 -22.91
C GLY A 454 1.81 -20.66 -22.16
N ILE A 455 0.53 -20.60 -22.52
CA ILE A 455 -0.53 -21.43 -21.92
C ILE A 455 -0.58 -22.78 -22.67
N LYS A 456 -0.02 -23.82 -22.06
CA LYS A 456 0.12 -25.15 -22.69
C LYS A 456 -1.22 -25.86 -22.94
N ALA A 457 -2.19 -25.67 -22.03
CA ALA A 457 -3.46 -26.37 -22.02
C ALA A 457 -4.64 -25.44 -22.33
N LEU A 458 -4.45 -24.46 -23.22
CA LEU A 458 -5.51 -23.54 -23.63
C LEU A 458 -6.54 -24.27 -24.50
N LEU A 459 -7.72 -24.54 -23.94
CA LEU A 459 -8.78 -25.34 -24.57
C LEU A 459 -10.09 -24.56 -24.62
N VAL A 460 -10.66 -24.40 -25.81
CA VAL A 460 -11.99 -23.80 -26.00
C VAL A 460 -13.08 -24.86 -25.79
N LEU A 461 -14.14 -24.51 -25.06
CA LEU A 461 -15.28 -25.38 -24.80
C LEU A 461 -16.50 -24.97 -25.65
N PRO A 462 -17.42 -25.92 -25.98
CA PRO A 462 -17.42 -27.33 -25.57
C PRO A 462 -16.57 -28.25 -26.44
N ASP A 463 -16.13 -27.80 -27.63
CA ASP A 463 -15.50 -28.65 -28.66
C ASP A 463 -14.08 -29.14 -28.28
N LYS A 464 -13.54 -28.68 -27.14
CA LYS A 464 -12.18 -28.95 -26.66
C LYS A 464 -11.11 -28.62 -27.71
N ARG A 465 -11.35 -27.58 -28.51
CA ARG A 465 -10.38 -27.12 -29.52
C ARG A 465 -9.18 -26.50 -28.82
N GLN A 466 -8.01 -27.07 -29.03
CA GLN A 466 -6.75 -26.56 -28.50
C GLN A 466 -6.28 -25.34 -29.28
N ILE A 467 -5.80 -24.33 -28.57
CA ILE A 467 -5.15 -23.14 -29.12
C ILE A 467 -3.65 -23.28 -28.85
N ALA A 468 -2.85 -23.51 -29.89
CA ALA A 468 -1.41 -23.73 -29.72
C ALA A 468 -0.69 -22.46 -29.26
N ILE A 469 0.52 -22.62 -28.74
CA ILE A 469 1.41 -21.49 -28.46
C ILE A 469 1.76 -20.82 -29.80
N GLY A 470 1.60 -19.51 -29.90
CA GLY A 470 1.72 -18.72 -31.12
C GLY A 470 0.38 -18.43 -31.81
N ASP A 471 -0.69 -19.17 -31.47
CA ASP A 471 -2.03 -18.92 -31.98
C ASP A 471 -2.80 -17.90 -31.13
N LYS A 472 -3.99 -17.53 -31.61
CA LYS A 472 -4.89 -16.59 -30.95
C LYS A 472 -6.32 -17.10 -30.85
N LEU A 473 -6.99 -16.68 -29.79
CA LEU A 473 -8.40 -16.95 -29.50
C LEU A 473 -9.19 -15.65 -29.56
N GLU A 474 -10.22 -15.60 -30.41
CA GLU A 474 -11.17 -14.47 -30.40
C GLU A 474 -12.01 -14.53 -29.12
N LEU A 475 -12.14 -13.40 -28.42
CA LEU A 475 -13.02 -13.26 -27.27
C LEU A 475 -14.39 -12.76 -27.72
N ILE A 476 -15.40 -13.61 -27.58
CA ILE A 476 -16.81 -13.31 -27.84
C ILE A 476 -17.64 -13.57 -26.58
N ASP A 477 -18.81 -12.94 -26.48
CA ASP A 477 -19.69 -13.10 -25.33
C ASP A 477 -20.09 -14.57 -25.12
N GLY A 478 -20.08 -15.03 -23.87
CA GLY A 478 -20.40 -16.40 -23.49
C GLY A 478 -19.32 -17.45 -23.79
N LEU A 479 -18.21 -17.08 -24.44
CA LEU A 479 -17.12 -18.01 -24.74
C LEU A 479 -16.56 -18.62 -23.45
N GLN A 480 -16.37 -19.94 -23.46
CA GLN A 480 -15.75 -20.66 -22.36
C GLN A 480 -14.43 -21.28 -22.81
N PHE A 481 -13.39 -21.12 -22.00
CA PHE A 481 -12.11 -21.77 -22.25
C PHE A 481 -11.37 -22.11 -20.96
N VAL A 482 -10.61 -23.19 -20.98
CA VAL A 482 -9.77 -23.66 -19.88
C VAL A 482 -8.35 -23.16 -20.11
N LEU A 483 -7.77 -22.53 -19.08
CA LEU A 483 -6.38 -22.08 -19.05
C LEU A 483 -5.43 -23.19 -18.58
N SER A 484 -5.88 -24.06 -17.68
CA SER A 484 -5.15 -25.25 -17.24
C SER A 484 -6.10 -26.33 -16.76
N THR A 485 -5.78 -27.58 -17.06
CA THR A 485 -6.49 -28.78 -16.58
C THR A 485 -5.87 -29.36 -15.31
N GLU A 486 -4.75 -28.80 -14.84
CA GLU A 486 -4.09 -29.21 -13.60
C GLU A 486 -4.92 -28.81 -12.37
N GLU A 487 -4.54 -29.33 -11.20
CA GLU A 487 -5.16 -28.91 -9.94
C GLU A 487 -5.03 -27.39 -9.74
N GLY A 488 -6.15 -26.73 -9.44
CA GLY A 488 -6.21 -25.27 -9.32
C GLY A 488 -6.23 -24.52 -10.65
N GLY A 489 -6.17 -25.22 -11.78
CA GLY A 489 -6.36 -24.64 -13.11
C GLY A 489 -7.72 -23.95 -13.25
N ARG A 490 -7.72 -22.87 -14.03
CA ARG A 490 -8.89 -22.02 -14.20
C ARG A 490 -9.62 -22.26 -15.52
N LEU A 491 -10.93 -22.17 -15.43
CA LEU A 491 -11.85 -21.96 -16.55
C LEU A 491 -12.26 -20.49 -16.56
N VAL A 492 -12.40 -19.95 -17.76
CA VAL A 492 -12.82 -18.58 -18.01
C VAL A 492 -14.17 -18.61 -18.71
N VAL A 493 -15.08 -17.75 -18.26
CA VAL A 493 -16.29 -17.39 -19.01
C VAL A 493 -16.17 -15.92 -19.41
N VAL A 494 -16.17 -15.67 -20.71
CA VAL A 494 -16.14 -14.32 -21.27
C VAL A 494 -17.53 -13.70 -21.15
N GLN A 495 -17.59 -12.51 -20.60
CA GLN A 495 -18.74 -11.62 -20.63
C GLN A 495 -18.35 -10.38 -21.43
N MET A 496 -19.15 -9.98 -22.41
CA MET A 496 -18.95 -8.77 -23.19
C MET A 496 -19.91 -7.67 -22.74
N VAL A 497 -19.38 -6.47 -22.55
CA VAL A 497 -20.18 -5.25 -22.35
C VAL A 497 -19.98 -4.34 -23.56
N ASP A 498 -21.07 -4.01 -24.25
CA ASP A 498 -21.06 -3.15 -25.43
C ASP A 498 -21.76 -1.82 -25.12
N ASN A 499 -21.08 -0.71 -25.41
CA ASN A 499 -21.59 0.65 -25.18
C ASN A 499 -21.23 1.62 -26.30
#